data_AF-A0A1W9SI32-F1
#
_entry.id   AF-A0A1W9SI32-F1
#
_cell.length_a   1.000
_cell.length_b   1.000
_cell.length_c   1.000
_cell.angle_alpha   90.00
_cell.angle_beta   90.00
_cell.angle_gamma   90.00
#
_symmetry.space_group_name_H-M   'P 1'
#
loop_
_entity.id
_entity.type
_entity.pdbx_description
1 polymer ?
#
loop_
_entity_poly.entity_id
_entity_poly.type
_entity_poly.pdbx_seq_one_letter_code
_entity_poly.pdbx_strand_id
1 'polypeptide(L)' 'MPRKEGIGTIMELRVDYPDLKIIAISGGGRVVPNDYLDIAEKLGAHSTLSKPFDRKLLIDTINKLLA' A
#
# COMPACT_ATOMS: atom_id res chain seq x y z
N MET A 1 -11.41 -0.57 0.31
CA MET A 1 -12.48 0.45 0.37
C MET A 1 -13.82 -0.29 0.33
N PRO A 2 -14.90 0.15 1.00
CA PRO A 2 -16.14 -0.62 1.06
C PRO A 2 -16.77 -0.92 -0.31
N ARG A 3 -16.37 -0.19 -1.36
CA ARG A 3 -16.84 -0.39 -2.74
C ARG A 3 -15.73 -0.72 -3.76
N LYS A 4 -14.45 -0.72 -3.34
CA LYS A 4 -13.30 -0.93 -4.24
C LYS A 4 -12.18 -1.70 -3.54
N GLU A 5 -11.64 -2.68 -4.25
CA GLU A 5 -10.56 -3.55 -3.77
C GLU A 5 -9.20 -2.86 -3.92
N GLY A 6 -8.27 -3.13 -3.00
CA GLY A 6 -6.99 -2.41 -2.90
C GLY A 6 -6.02 -2.76 -4.03
N ILE A 7 -5.86 -4.05 -4.32
CA ILE A 7 -4.99 -4.55 -5.38
C ILE A 7 -5.40 -4.04 -6.76
N GLY A 8 -6.69 -4.13 -7.11
CA GLY A 8 -7.22 -3.58 -8.36
C GLY A 8 -6.98 -2.07 -8.47
N THR A 9 -7.07 -1.35 -7.34
CA THR A 9 -6.75 0.08 -7.31
C THR A 9 -5.26 0.36 -7.62
N ILE A 10 -4.34 -0.45 -7.09
CA ILE A 10 -2.91 -0.33 -7.40
C ILE A 10 -2.69 -0.54 -8.90
N MET A 11 -3.25 -1.61 -9.46
CA MET A 11 -3.10 -1.93 -10.88
C MET A 11 -3.59 -0.81 -11.80
N GLU A 12 -4.78 -0.26 -11.53
CA GLU A 12 -5.34 0.87 -12.29
C GLU A 12 -4.45 2.12 -12.18
N LEU A 13 -4.04 2.49 -10.96
CA LEU A 13 -3.20 3.67 -10.74
C LEU A 13 -1.81 3.55 -11.38
N ARG A 14 -1.24 2.34 -11.45
CA ARG A 14 0.04 2.10 -12.13
C ARG A 14 -0.06 2.30 -13.65
N VAL A 15 -1.22 2.04 -14.25
CA VAL A 15 -1.47 2.27 -15.68
C VAL A 15 -1.69 3.76 -15.95
N ASP A 16 -2.59 4.39 -15.18
CA ASP A 16 -3.01 5.77 -15.44
C ASP A 16 -1.98 6.81 -14.98
N TYR A 17 -1.22 6.50 -13.92
CA TYR A 17 -0.27 7.41 -13.26
C TYR A 17 1.02 6.68 -12.87
N PRO A 18 1.92 6.36 -13.84
CA PRO A 18 3.11 5.55 -13.59
C PRO A 18 4.10 6.14 -12.58
N ASP A 19 4.05 7.45 -12.31
CA ASP A 19 4.92 8.12 -11.34
C ASP A 19 4.24 8.35 -9.97
N LEU A 20 2.97 7.96 -9.82
CA LEU A 20 2.26 8.12 -8.56
C LEU A 20 2.84 7.19 -7.49
N LYS A 21 3.31 7.78 -6.40
CA LYS A 21 3.83 7.09 -5.22
C LYS A 21 2.68 6.44 -4.46
N ILE A 22 2.77 5.14 -4.20
CA ILE A 22 1.71 4.33 -3.57
C ILE A 22 2.23 3.71 -2.27
N ILE A 23 1.51 3.91 -1.16
CA ILE A 23 1.71 3.18 0.09
C ILE A 23 0.50 2.25 0.30
N ALA A 24 0.73 0.94 0.31
CA ALA A 24 -0.32 -0.03 0.58
C ALA A 24 -0.41 -0.34 2.08
N ILE A 25 -1.61 -0.32 2.64
CA ILE A 25 -1.83 -0.49 4.07
C ILE A 25 -2.84 -1.62 4.31
N SER A 26 -2.40 -2.71 4.94
CA SER A 26 -3.24 -3.86 5.27
C SER A 26 -3.39 -4.00 6.77
N GLY A 27 -4.62 -4.23 7.23
CA GLY A 27 -4.90 -4.47 8.65
C GLY A 27 -5.03 -5.92 9.04
N GLY A 28 -4.86 -6.86 8.10
CA GLY A 28 -5.14 -8.27 8.33
C GLY A 28 -6.62 -8.54 8.53
N GLY A 29 -7.32 -8.91 7.46
CA GLY A 29 -8.67 -9.46 7.53
C GLY A 29 -8.64 -10.97 7.83
N ARG A 30 -9.56 -11.73 7.21
CA ARG A 30 -9.62 -13.21 7.26
C ARG A 30 -8.37 -13.96 6.73
N VAL A 31 -7.41 -13.24 6.16
CA VAL A 31 -6.18 -13.76 5.54
C VAL A 31 -4.99 -13.01 6.15
N VAL A 32 -3.84 -13.69 6.24
CA VAL A 32 -2.62 -13.14 6.82
C VAL A 32 -2.25 -11.83 6.08
N PRO A 33 -2.13 -10.69 6.79
CA PRO A 33 -1.89 -9.39 6.16
C PRO A 33 -0.67 -9.35 5.24
N ASN A 34 0.35 -10.18 5.52
CA ASN A 34 1.59 -10.25 4.75
C ASN A 34 1.34 -10.67 3.30
N ASP A 35 0.44 -11.61 3.03
CA ASP A 35 0.19 -12.09 1.65
C ASP A 35 -0.33 -10.96 0.75
N TYR A 36 -1.20 -10.10 1.27
CA TYR A 36 -1.71 -8.95 0.53
C TYR A 36 -0.67 -7.85 0.34
N LEU A 37 0.17 -7.61 1.34
CA LEU A 37 1.22 -6.60 1.25
C LEU A 37 2.32 -7.06 0.26
N ASP A 38 2.69 -8.33 0.27
CA ASP A 38 3.63 -8.91 -0.70
C ASP A 38 3.11 -8.79 -2.13
N ILE A 39 1.80 -9.05 -2.35
CA ILE A 39 1.16 -8.84 -3.65
C ILE A 39 1.16 -7.35 -4.02
N ALA A 40 0.87 -6.45 -3.09
CA ALA A 40 0.85 -5.02 -3.34
C ALA A 40 2.22 -4.49 -3.79
N GLU A 41 3.32 -4.93 -3.17
CA GLU A 41 4.68 -4.55 -3.59
C GLU A 41 4.99 -5.05 -5.00
N LYS A 42 4.69 -6.32 -5.30
CA LYS A 42 4.87 -6.89 -6.64
C LYS A 42 4.09 -6.16 -7.73
N LEU A 43 2.98 -5.53 -7.38
CA LEU A 43 2.13 -4.78 -8.30
C LEU A 43 2.45 -3.29 -8.36
N GLY A 44 3.48 -2.81 -7.65
CA GLY A 44 3.99 -1.45 -7.77
C GLY A 44 3.64 -0.51 -6.61
N ALA A 45 3.22 -1.04 -5.46
CA ALA A 45 3.30 -0.26 -4.22
C ALA A 45 4.77 0.05 -3.90
N HIS A 46 5.06 1.30 -3.58
CA HIS A 46 6.42 1.77 -3.28
C HIS A 46 6.80 1.51 -1.81
N SER A 47 5.81 1.32 -0.95
CA SER A 47 5.98 0.88 0.43
C SER A 47 4.71 0.20 0.92
N THR A 48 4.86 -0.67 1.92
CA THR A 48 3.77 -1.35 2.60
C THR A 48 3.79 -1.07 4.09
N LEU A 49 2.61 -1.04 4.72
CA LEU A 49 2.46 -0.94 6.17
C LEU A 49 1.39 -1.93 6.66
N SER A 50 1.77 -2.77 7.63
CA SER A 50 0.83 -3.64 8.34
C SER A 50 0.27 -2.91 9.57
N LYS A 51 -1.04 -2.95 9.80
CA LYS A 51 -1.62 -2.44 11.06
C LYS A 51 -1.44 -3.47 12.19
N PRO A 52 -1.27 -3.02 13.44
CA PRO A 52 -1.17 -1.62 13.84
C PRO A 52 0.22 -1.04 13.54
N PHE A 53 0.26 0.24 13.17
CA PHE A 53 1.47 1.06 13.07
C PHE A 53 1.25 2.38 13.80
N ASP A 54 2.33 3.02 14.25
CA ASP A 54 2.26 4.32 14.90
C ASP A 54 2.34 5.49 13.90
N ARG A 55 2.03 6.70 14.37
CA ARG A 55 2.06 7.91 13.55
C ARG A 55 3.47 8.20 13.02
N LYS A 56 4.51 7.90 13.80
CA LYS A 56 5.89 8.20 13.42
C LYS A 56 6.28 7.38 12.19
N LEU A 57 5.97 6.08 12.20
CA LEU A 57 6.23 5.19 11.07
C LEU A 57 5.51 5.62 9.79
N LEU A 58 4.25 6.08 9.89
CA LEU A 58 3.53 6.61 8.73
C LEU A 58 4.23 7.85 8.14
N ILE A 59 4.58 8.82 8.99
CA ILE A 59 5.23 10.06 8.56
C ILE A 59 6.61 9.79 7.97
N ASP A 60 7.40 8.91 8.59
CA ASP A 60 8.73 8.52 8.11
C ASP A 60 8.63 7.85 6.73
N THR A 61 7.62 7.01 6.52
CA THR A 61 7.38 6.35 5.22
C THR A 61 7.01 7.35 4.13
N ILE A 62 6.15 8.33 4.45
CA ILE A 62 5.77 9.40 3.51
C ILE A 62 6.99 10.24 3.14
N ASN A 63 7.78 10.68 4.13
CA ASN A 63 8.96 11.50 3.89
C ASN A 63 10.00 10.76 3.05
N LYS A 64 10.21 9.46 3.31
CA LYS A 64 11.11 8.61 2.50
C LYS A 64 10.67 8.56 1.04
N LEU A 65 9.37 8.51 0.77
CA LEU A 65 8.88 8.49 -0.61
C LEU A 65 8.95 9.86 -1.25
N LEU A 66 8.78 10.97 -0.53
CA LEU A 66 8.78 12.32 -1.10
C LEU A 66 10.18 12.93 -1.31
N ALA A 67 11.20 12.36 -0.68
CA ALA A 67 12.60 12.76 -0.86
C ALA A 67 13.11 12.55 -2.29
#